data_AF-A0A848H0R7-F1
#
_entry.id   AF-A0A848H0R7-F1
#
_cell.length_a   1.000
_cell.length_b   1.000
_cell.length_c   1.000
_cell.angle_alpha   90.00
_cell.angle_beta   90.00
_cell.angle_gamma   90.00
#
_symmetry.space_group_name_H-M   'P 1'
#
loop_
_entity.id
_entity.type
_entity.pdbx_description
1 polymer ?
#
loop_
_entity_poly.entity_id
_entity_poly.type
_entity_poly.pdbx_seq_one_letter_code
_entity_poly.pdbx_strand_id
1 'polypeptide(L)'
;MDDFNQIEVPPSFVALFTSPSGRLTEPMRTVRERYELCEDMAQLLSEQASVAQFKTGGSERDVLAAMERGLGDAGSLQPQECTWVVTRMAEVLGWPLD
;
A
#
# COMPACT_ATOMS: atom_id res chain seq x y z
N MET A 1 -25.88 -16.76 -7.04
CA MET A 1 -25.24 -15.83 -7.98
C MET A 1 -24.20 -15.10 -7.17
N ASP A 2 -22.92 -15.38 -7.40
CA ASP A 2 -21.84 -14.84 -6.58
C ASP A 2 -20.57 -14.81 -7.44
N ASP A 3 -20.53 -13.90 -8.42
CA ASP A 3 -19.37 -13.78 -9.32
C ASP A 3 -19.23 -12.35 -9.87
N PHE A 4 -19.45 -11.36 -9.00
CA PHE A 4 -19.29 -9.95 -9.35
C PHE A 4 -17.97 -9.45 -8.74
N ASN A 5 -16.95 -9.32 -9.60
CA ASN A 5 -15.59 -8.80 -9.34
C ASN A 5 -14.71 -9.65 -8.41
N GLN A 6 -14.07 -10.67 -8.97
CA GLN A 6 -12.83 -11.18 -8.38
C GLN A 6 -11.73 -10.16 -8.64
N ILE A 7 -11.40 -9.36 -7.63
CA ILE A 7 -10.23 -8.47 -7.67
C ILE A 7 -8.97 -9.34 -7.79
N GLU A 8 -8.21 -9.12 -8.86
CA GLU A 8 -6.93 -9.77 -9.06
C GLU A 8 -5.88 -9.10 -8.17
N VAL A 9 -5.34 -9.88 -7.23
CA VAL A 9 -4.31 -9.40 -6.30
C VAL A 9 -2.95 -9.48 -6.99
N PRO A 10 -2.18 -8.38 -7.07
CA PRO A 10 -0.88 -8.39 -7.73
C PRO A 10 0.12 -9.28 -6.98
N PRO A 11 1.05 -9.94 -7.70
CA PRO A 11 2.07 -10.79 -7.07
C PRO A 11 2.91 -10.11 -5.99
N SER A 12 3.17 -8.79 -6.13
CA SER A 12 3.89 -8.00 -5.12
C SER A 12 3.17 -7.96 -3.78
N PHE A 13 1.83 -7.95 -3.78
CA PHE A 13 1.04 -7.99 -2.56
C PHE A 13 0.90 -9.41 -2.01
N VAL A 14 0.71 -10.40 -2.89
CA VAL A 14 0.69 -11.83 -2.50
C VAL A 14 1.99 -12.24 -1.79
N ALA A 15 3.12 -11.68 -2.21
CA ALA A 15 4.42 -11.93 -1.59
C ALA A 15 4.46 -11.57 -0.10
N LEU A 16 3.70 -10.57 0.35
CA LEU A 16 3.60 -10.19 1.77
C LEU A 16 3.00 -11.31 2.63
N PHE A 17 2.15 -12.14 2.04
CA PHE A 17 1.47 -13.26 2.70
C PHE A 17 2.09 -14.61 2.29
N THR A 18 3.29 -14.62 1.73
CA THR A 18 3.96 -15.86 1.31
C THR A 18 5.08 -16.23 2.27
N SER A 19 4.98 -17.42 2.85
CA SER A 19 6.03 -17.96 3.72
C SER A 19 7.31 -18.28 2.93
N PRO A 20 8.46 -18.49 3.62
CA PRO A 20 9.70 -18.92 2.94
C PRO A 20 9.57 -20.24 2.17
N SER A 21 8.57 -21.06 2.50
CA SER A 21 8.26 -22.32 1.78
C SER A 21 7.47 -22.12 0.48
N GLY A 22 7.08 -20.88 0.15
CA GLY A 22 6.24 -20.55 -1.01
C GLY A 22 4.74 -20.75 -0.79
N ARG A 23 4.31 -21.08 0.43
CA ARG A 23 2.89 -21.24 0.79
C ARG A 23 2.32 -19.95 1.38
N LEU A 24 1.07 -19.64 1.06
CA LEU A 24 0.33 -18.57 1.71
C LEU A 24 0.23 -18.79 3.22
N THR A 25 0.48 -17.74 4.00
CA THR A 25 0.33 -17.69 5.46
C THR A 25 -1.11 -17.44 5.88
N GLU A 26 -1.92 -16.85 5.00
CA GLU A 26 -3.35 -16.55 5.21
C GLU A 26 -4.21 -17.07 4.05
N PRO A 27 -5.52 -17.29 4.24
CA PRO A 27 -6.43 -17.64 3.15
C PRO A 27 -6.49 -16.53 2.08
N MET A 28 -6.62 -16.91 0.81
CA MET A 28 -6.68 -15.95 -0.31
C MET A 28 -7.83 -14.91 -0.16
N ARG A 29 -8.92 -15.27 0.54
CA ARG A 29 -9.98 -14.31 0.88
C ARG A 29 -9.44 -13.16 1.73
N THR A 30 -8.71 -13.47 2.80
CA THR A 30 -8.08 -12.48 3.68
C THR A 30 -7.05 -11.67 2.91
N VAL A 31 -6.24 -12.30 2.05
CA VAL A 31 -5.27 -11.57 1.21
C VAL A 31 -5.96 -10.54 0.31
N ARG A 32 -7.10 -10.88 -0.29
CA ARG A 32 -7.92 -9.94 -1.10
C ARG A 32 -8.47 -8.79 -0.26
N GLU A 33 -9.07 -9.09 0.89
CA GLU A 33 -9.61 -8.07 1.79
C GLU A 33 -8.52 -7.09 2.26
N ARG A 34 -7.31 -7.60 2.55
CA ARG A 34 -6.15 -6.76 2.89
C ARG A 34 -5.65 -5.95 1.70
N TYR A 35 -5.63 -6.55 0.51
CA TYR A 35 -5.24 -5.87 -0.72
C TYR A 35 -6.17 -4.70 -1.05
N GLU A 36 -7.48 -4.93 -1.03
CA GLU A 36 -8.49 -3.90 -1.30
C GLU A 36 -8.33 -2.72 -0.34
N LEU A 37 -8.19 -2.99 0.97
CA LEU A 37 -7.91 -1.95 1.95
C LEU A 37 -6.64 -1.16 1.59
N CYS A 38 -5.53 -1.86 1.28
CA CYS A 38 -4.25 -1.24 0.95
C CYS A 38 -4.30 -0.40 -0.33
N GLU A 39 -4.96 -0.89 -1.38
CA GLU A 39 -5.12 -0.14 -2.62
C GLU A 39 -5.98 1.12 -2.39
N ASP A 40 -7.09 1.02 -1.66
CA ASP A 40 -7.96 2.16 -1.35
C ASP A 40 -7.20 3.25 -0.56
N MET A 41 -6.39 2.86 0.42
CA MET A 41 -5.55 3.80 1.15
C MET A 41 -4.47 4.41 0.27
N ALA A 42 -3.84 3.63 -0.61
CA ALA A 42 -2.82 4.15 -1.52
C ALA A 42 -3.42 5.22 -2.44
N GLN A 43 -4.62 4.99 -2.99
CA GLN A 43 -5.34 5.98 -3.80
C GLN A 43 -5.67 7.24 -2.98
N LEU A 44 -6.29 7.07 -1.80
CA LEU A 44 -6.70 8.19 -0.95
C LEU A 44 -5.52 9.04 -0.44
N LEU A 45 -4.41 8.39 -0.07
CA LEU A 45 -3.25 9.07 0.48
C LEU A 45 -2.35 9.67 -0.60
N SER A 46 -2.40 9.19 -1.85
CA SER A 46 -1.66 9.78 -2.96
C SER A 46 -2.05 11.25 -3.18
N GLU A 47 -3.35 11.55 -3.17
CA GLU A 47 -3.82 12.94 -3.28
C GLU A 47 -3.30 13.81 -2.12
N GLN A 48 -3.32 13.29 -0.89
CA GLN A 48 -2.84 14.00 0.29
C GLN A 48 -1.32 14.23 0.24
N ALA A 49 -0.56 13.25 -0.25
CA ALA A 49 0.89 13.34 -0.42
C ALA A 49 1.24 14.42 -1.45
N SER A 50 0.58 14.43 -2.61
CA SER A 50 0.77 15.46 -3.63
C SER A 50 0.51 16.88 -3.09
N VAL A 51 -0.59 17.06 -2.34
CA VAL A 51 -0.90 18.35 -1.69
C VAL A 51 0.14 18.73 -0.65
N ALA A 52 0.62 17.78 0.16
CA ALA A 52 1.64 18.02 1.17
C ALA A 52 2.99 18.41 0.54
N GLN A 53 3.40 17.73 -0.52
CA GLN A 53 4.61 18.03 -1.28
C GLN A 53 4.55 19.47 -1.82
N PHE A 54 3.45 19.83 -2.48
CA PHE A 54 3.29 21.15 -3.06
C PHE A 54 3.32 22.27 -2.00
N LYS A 55 2.67 22.05 -0.85
CA LYS A 55 2.61 23.05 0.24
C LYS A 55 3.93 23.24 0.96
N THR A 56 4.67 22.15 1.18
CA THR A 56 5.92 22.19 1.95
C THR A 56 7.14 22.47 1.09
N GLY A 57 7.07 22.20 -0.22
CA GLY A 57 8.22 22.21 -1.11
C GLY A 57 9.27 21.15 -0.75
N GLY A 58 8.91 20.18 0.10
CA GLY A 58 9.79 19.09 0.50
C GLY A 58 10.03 18.10 -0.64
N SER A 59 11.03 17.24 -0.47
CA SER A 59 11.26 16.17 -1.45
C SER A 59 10.14 15.14 -1.41
N GLU A 60 9.85 14.51 -2.56
CA GLU A 60 8.87 13.44 -2.68
C GLU A 60 9.19 12.29 -1.71
N ARG A 61 10.48 11.99 -1.55
CA ARG A 61 10.99 10.99 -0.59
C ARG A 61 10.65 11.33 0.86
N ASP A 62 10.84 12.59 1.27
CA ASP A 62 10.54 13.01 2.64
C ASP A 62 9.04 12.91 2.94
N VAL A 63 8.20 13.22 1.94
CA VAL A 63 6.75 13.10 2.05
C VAL A 63 6.34 11.62 2.16
N LEU A 64 6.86 10.75 1.30
CA LEU A 64 6.60 9.30 1.36
C LEU A 64 7.03 8.70 2.71
N ALA A 65 8.21 9.07 3.21
CA ALA A 65 8.70 8.62 4.51
C ALA A 65 7.83 9.13 5.67
N ALA A 66 7.28 10.34 5.57
CA ALA A 66 6.34 10.86 6.55
C ALA A 66 4.99 10.12 6.51
N MET A 67 4.49 9.79 5.31
CA MET A 67 3.28 8.99 5.14
C MET A 67 3.44 7.57 5.70
N GLU A 68 4.58 6.92 5.46
CA GLU A 68 4.86 5.58 6.02
C GLU A 68 4.85 5.58 7.55
N ARG A 69 5.50 6.58 8.17
CA ARG A 69 5.48 6.75 9.63
C ARG A 69 4.07 6.96 10.15
N GLY A 70 3.28 7.82 9.51
CA GLY A 70 1.89 8.07 9.89
C GLY A 70 1.01 6.82 9.82
N LEU A 71 1.20 5.99 8.78
CA LEU A 71 0.53 4.70 8.65
C LEU A 71 0.91 3.73 9.78
N GLY A 72 2.20 3.65 10.11
CA GLY A 72 2.71 2.84 11.22
C GLY A 72 2.15 3.28 12.58
N ASP A 73 2.09 4.58 12.83
CA ASP A 73 1.58 5.14 14.09
C ASP A 73 0.07 4.93 14.25
N ALA A 74 -0.70 4.91 13.14
CA ALA A 74 -2.13 4.62 13.16
C ALA A 74 -2.45 3.17 13.56
N GLY A 75 -1.54 2.22 13.28
CA GLY A 75 -1.64 0.83 13.70
C GLY A 75 -2.73 -0.01 13.00
N SER A 76 -3.38 0.51 11.96
CA SER A 76 -4.40 -0.22 11.18
C SER A 76 -3.79 -1.26 10.22
N LEU A 77 -2.50 -1.12 9.90
CA LEU A 77 -1.74 -1.96 8.97
C LEU A 77 -0.53 -2.58 9.62
N GLN A 78 -0.12 -3.72 9.08
CA GLN A 78 1.15 -4.33 9.41
C GLN A 78 2.29 -3.54 8.75
N PRO A 79 3.51 -3.57 9.30
CA PRO A 79 4.64 -2.81 8.75
C PRO A 79 4.88 -3.06 7.26
N GLN A 80 4.78 -4.31 6.81
CA GLN A 80 4.96 -4.69 5.41
C GLN A 80 3.86 -4.14 4.48
N GLU A 81 2.65 -3.96 5.00
CA GLU A 81 1.53 -3.34 4.27
C GLU A 81 1.72 -1.82 4.19
N CYS A 82 2.22 -1.17 5.25
CA CYS A 82 2.58 0.25 5.20
C CYS A 82 3.60 0.52 4.09
N THR A 83 4.67 -0.27 4.03
CA THR A 83 5.68 -0.15 2.97
C THR A 83 5.08 -0.38 1.59
N TRP A 84 4.20 -1.37 1.44
CA TRP A 84 3.54 -1.62 0.16
C TRP A 84 2.63 -0.45 -0.25
N VAL A 85 1.84 0.11 0.66
CA VAL A 85 0.96 1.26 0.41
C VAL A 85 1.78 2.46 -0.07
N VAL A 86 2.88 2.78 0.59
CA VAL A 86 3.74 3.91 0.21
C VAL A 86 4.46 3.66 -1.13
N THR A 87 4.86 2.41 -1.39
CA THR A 87 5.39 2.02 -2.70
C THR A 87 4.35 2.26 -3.80
N ARG A 88 3.11 1.81 -3.56
CA ARG A 88 1.99 1.98 -4.47
C ARG A 88 1.63 3.45 -4.69
N MET A 89 1.67 4.27 -3.64
CA MET A 89 1.48 5.73 -3.74
C MET A 89 2.52 6.38 -4.66
N ALA A 90 3.80 5.99 -4.53
CA ALA A 90 4.85 6.50 -5.39
C ALA A 90 4.59 6.14 -6.87
N GLU A 91 4.16 4.90 -7.15
CA GLU A 91 3.77 4.47 -8.50
C GLU A 91 2.61 5.31 -9.06
N VAL A 92 1.56 5.53 -8.26
CA VAL A 92 0.37 6.32 -8.65
C VAL A 92 0.75 7.77 -8.96
N LEU A 93 1.65 8.35 -8.18
CA LEU A 93 2.12 9.73 -8.34
C LEU A 93 3.22 9.89 -9.39
N GLY A 94 3.81 8.79 -9.87
CA GLY A 94 4.98 8.81 -10.73
C GLY A 94 6.25 9.31 -10.01
N TRP A 95 6.31 9.14 -8.69
CA TRP A 95 7.45 9.55 -7.87
C TRP A 95 8.51 8.43 -7.82
N PRO A 96 9.78 8.80 -7.69
CA PRO A 96 10.85 7.84 -7.63
C PRO A 96 10.92 7.20 -6.22
N LEU A 97 11.34 5.93 -6.19
CA LEU A 97 11.44 5.11 -4.97
C LEU A 97 12.88 5.01 -4.42
N ASP A 98 13.85 5.68 -5.05
CA ASP A 98 15.28 5.54 -4.82
C ASP A 98 15.84 6.42 -3.70
#